data_AF-A0A337S068-F1
#
_entry.id   AF-A0A337S068-F1
#
_cell.length_a   1.000
_cell.length_b   1.000
_cell.length_c   1.000
_cell.angle_alpha   90.00
_cell.angle_beta   90.00
_cell.angle_gamma   90.00
#
_symmetry.space_group_name_H-M   'P 1'
#
loop_
_entity.id
_entity.type
_entity.pdbx_description
1 polymer ?
#
loop_
_entity_poly.entity_id
_entity_poly.type
_entity_poly.pdbx_seq_one_letter_code
_entity_poly.pdbx_strand_id
1 'polypeptide(L)'
;MRRSEVLAEESIVCLQKALNHLREIWELIGIPEDQRLQRTEVVKKHIKEEGETTILQLEKDLRTQVELMRKQKKERKQELKLLQEQDQELCEILCLPHYDVDSSSVPSLEELSQFRQHVATLRETKASRRDEFVNIKRQIILCMEELDHTPDTSFERDVVCEDEDAFCLSLENIATLQKLLRQLEMRKSQNEAVCEGLRAQIRELWDRLQIPAEEREAVATVMSGSKAKVRKALQLEVDRLEELKKQNMKKVIEAIRVELAQYWDQCFYSQEQRQAFAPYYTEDYTENLLQLHDAEIVRLRNYYEVHKELFEGVQKWEESWRLFLEFERKASDPSRFTNRGGNLLKEEKQRAKLQKILPKLEEELKARIEMWEQEHSQAFVVNGQKFMEYVTEQWEMHRMEKERAKQERQLKNKKQTETEMLYGSAPRTPSKRRGLVPNTPGKVRKLNTTTMSNATANSSIRPVFGGTIYRSPVSRLPPSGSKPVVTSTCSGKKTPRAGRHGANKENLELNGSILSARTFKGFQI
;
A
#
# COMPACT_ATOMS: atom_id res chain seq x y z
N MET A 1 121.00 45.37 12.05
CA MET A 1 119.84 45.49 12.96
C MET A 1 118.86 46.53 12.44
N ARG A 2 117.57 46.34 12.68
CA ARG A 2 116.54 47.39 12.63
C ARG A 2 116.72 48.31 13.85
N ARG A 3 116.31 49.58 13.77
CA ARG A 3 116.45 50.53 14.91
C ARG A 3 115.77 50.05 16.20
N SER A 4 114.69 49.27 16.06
CA SER A 4 113.97 48.62 17.17
C SER A 4 114.78 47.53 17.88
N GLU A 5 115.67 46.83 17.16
CA GLU A 5 116.52 45.78 17.75
C GLU A 5 117.64 46.43 18.58
N VAL A 6 118.27 47.49 18.05
CA VAL A 6 119.29 48.27 18.79
C VAL A 6 118.69 48.89 20.06
N LEU A 7 117.51 49.54 19.95
CA LEU A 7 116.82 50.10 21.12
C LEU A 7 116.41 49.04 22.15
N ALA A 8 116.08 47.82 21.72
CA ALA A 8 115.79 46.72 22.64
C ALA A 8 117.05 46.25 23.37
N GLU A 9 118.18 46.08 22.67
CA GLU A 9 119.47 45.74 23.27
C GLU A 9 119.96 46.85 24.22
N GLU A 10 119.84 48.13 23.84
CA GLU A 10 120.15 49.29 24.69
C GLU A 10 119.27 49.32 25.94
N SER A 11 117.97 49.01 25.81
CA SER A 11 117.04 48.96 26.94
C SER A 11 117.34 47.79 27.90
N ILE A 12 117.68 46.61 27.35
CA ILE A 12 118.13 45.46 28.13
C ILE A 12 119.44 45.79 28.87
N VAL A 13 120.41 46.42 28.20
CA VAL A 13 121.67 46.87 28.82
C VAL A 13 121.42 47.94 29.89
N CYS A 14 120.45 48.84 29.69
CA CYS A 14 120.05 49.82 30.69
C CYS A 14 119.44 49.15 31.95
N LEU A 15 118.50 48.22 31.76
CA LEU A 15 117.90 47.44 32.84
C LEU A 15 118.95 46.58 33.57
N GLN A 16 119.87 45.93 32.84
CA GLN A 16 120.96 45.14 33.40
C GLN A 16 121.88 46.01 34.27
N LYS A 17 122.22 47.22 33.82
CA LYS A 17 122.98 48.20 34.61
C LYS A 17 122.22 48.66 35.85
N ALA A 18 120.92 48.94 35.73
CA ALA A 18 120.09 49.35 36.87
C ALA A 18 119.96 48.23 37.92
N LEU A 19 119.76 46.97 37.49
CA LEU A 19 119.70 45.80 38.39
C LEU A 19 121.05 45.49 39.05
N ASN A 20 122.17 45.66 38.32
CA ASN A 20 123.51 45.54 38.90
C ASN A 20 123.77 46.66 39.93
N HIS A 21 123.39 47.90 39.64
CA HIS A 21 123.59 49.01 40.55
C HIS A 21 122.69 48.91 41.80
N LEU A 22 121.45 48.42 41.66
CA LEU A 22 120.62 48.06 42.81
C LEU A 22 121.28 46.97 43.66
N ARG A 23 121.89 45.93 43.05
CA ARG A 23 122.66 44.91 43.76
C ARG A 23 123.84 45.52 44.51
N GLU A 24 124.64 46.37 43.87
CA GLU A 24 125.77 47.08 44.50
C GLU A 24 125.32 47.87 45.75
N ILE A 25 124.21 48.60 45.65
CA ILE A 25 123.61 49.34 46.77
C ILE A 25 123.13 48.39 47.88
N TRP A 26 122.54 47.25 47.53
CA TRP A 26 122.06 46.25 48.50
C TRP A 26 123.18 45.46 49.19
N GLU A 27 124.35 45.32 48.56
CA GLU A 27 125.57 44.84 49.22
C GLU A 27 126.16 45.91 50.15
N LEU A 28 126.32 47.15 49.68
CA LEU A 28 126.85 48.27 50.47
C LEU A 28 126.05 48.57 51.75
N ILE A 29 124.73 48.38 51.72
CA ILE A 29 123.82 48.60 52.85
C ILE A 29 123.64 47.32 53.70
N GLY A 30 124.15 46.16 53.26
CA GLY A 30 124.03 44.88 53.98
C GLY A 30 122.59 44.33 54.04
N ILE A 31 121.80 44.55 52.99
CA ILE A 31 120.38 44.13 52.94
C ILE A 31 120.29 42.59 52.82
N PRO A 32 119.54 41.88 53.68
CA PRO A 32 119.36 40.43 53.60
C PRO A 32 118.71 39.95 52.29
N GLU A 33 119.14 38.79 51.79
CA GLU A 33 118.74 38.25 50.47
C GLU A 33 117.22 38.08 50.33
N ASP A 34 116.50 37.67 51.37
CA ASP A 34 115.03 37.55 51.38
C ASP A 34 114.35 38.87 50.98
N GLN A 35 114.86 40.00 51.46
CA GLN A 35 114.32 41.32 51.11
C GLN A 35 114.81 41.81 49.74
N ARG A 36 115.93 41.30 49.23
CA ARG A 36 116.36 41.56 47.83
C ARG A 36 115.43 40.84 46.87
N LEU A 37 115.10 39.58 47.16
CA LEU A 37 114.16 38.75 46.39
C LEU A 37 112.75 39.36 46.38
N GLN A 38 112.25 39.86 47.52
CA GLN A 38 110.99 40.61 47.56
C GLN A 38 111.03 41.87 46.67
N ARG A 39 112.12 42.63 46.71
CA ARG A 39 112.27 43.85 45.89
C ARG A 39 112.39 43.54 44.39
N THR A 40 113.11 42.49 43.99
CA THR A 40 113.19 42.08 42.57
C THR A 40 111.88 41.51 42.06
N GLU A 41 111.12 40.77 42.87
CA GLU A 41 109.81 40.24 42.46
C GLU A 41 108.77 41.36 42.28
N VAL A 42 108.82 42.43 43.09
CA VAL A 42 108.01 43.64 42.87
C VAL A 42 108.37 44.33 41.55
N VAL A 43 109.65 44.47 41.21
CA VAL A 43 110.10 45.03 39.91
C VAL A 43 109.64 44.14 38.74
N LYS A 44 109.83 42.83 38.86
CA LYS A 44 109.38 41.82 37.88
C LYS A 44 107.85 41.80 37.70
N LYS A 45 107.07 42.08 38.74
CA LYS A 45 105.62 42.25 38.67
C LYS A 45 105.24 43.46 37.79
N HIS A 46 105.78 44.64 38.07
CA HIS A 46 105.45 45.86 37.30
C HIS A 46 105.84 45.73 35.82
N ILE A 47 107.04 45.21 35.53
CA ILE A 47 107.51 44.94 34.15
C ILE A 47 106.57 43.97 33.40
N LYS A 48 105.88 43.07 34.12
CA LYS A 48 104.88 42.16 33.54
C LYS A 48 103.53 42.85 33.32
N GLU A 49 103.05 43.62 34.29
CA GLU A 49 101.75 44.31 34.23
C GLU A 49 101.70 45.38 33.12
N GLU A 50 102.82 46.05 32.81
CA GLU A 50 102.92 46.97 31.66
C GLU A 50 102.77 46.28 30.28
N GLY A 51 102.86 44.94 30.21
CA GLY A 51 102.83 44.18 28.96
C GLY A 51 101.46 43.65 28.53
N GLU A 52 100.44 43.62 29.40
CA GLU A 52 99.27 42.74 29.18
C GLU A 52 98.17 43.32 28.27
N THR A 53 98.15 44.63 27.97
CA THR A 53 97.20 45.23 27.01
C THR A 53 97.87 46.21 26.02
N THR A 54 98.47 45.67 24.95
CA THR A 54 98.96 46.51 23.84
C THR A 54 97.81 47.11 23.03
N ILE A 55 97.96 48.35 22.55
CA ILE A 55 96.95 49.06 21.73
C ILE A 55 96.58 48.27 20.47
N LEU A 56 97.54 47.54 19.88
CA LEU A 56 97.32 46.69 18.70
C LEU A 56 96.46 45.45 19.02
N GLN A 57 96.52 44.92 20.25
CA GLN A 57 95.64 43.83 20.66
C GLN A 57 94.22 44.34 20.90
N LEU A 58 94.07 45.48 21.58
CA LEU A 58 92.78 46.12 21.81
C LEU A 58 92.06 46.50 20.49
N GLU A 59 92.79 46.97 19.47
CA GLU A 59 92.22 47.25 18.14
C GLU A 59 91.65 45.98 17.48
N LYS A 60 92.39 44.87 17.53
CA LYS A 60 91.94 43.59 16.98
C LYS A 60 90.70 43.07 17.71
N ASP A 61 90.72 43.07 19.03
CA ASP A 61 89.63 42.53 19.84
C ASP A 61 88.34 43.35 19.64
N LEU A 62 88.45 44.68 19.60
CA LEU A 62 87.33 45.56 19.24
C LEU A 62 86.85 45.35 17.80
N ARG A 63 87.76 45.17 16.83
CA ARG A 63 87.41 44.86 15.43
C ARG A 63 86.64 43.54 15.33
N THR A 64 87.14 42.47 15.94
CA THR A 64 86.48 41.16 15.96
C THR A 64 85.14 41.22 16.70
N GLN A 65 85.02 41.98 17.78
CA GLN A 65 83.74 42.21 18.45
C GLN A 65 82.75 42.96 17.55
N VAL A 66 83.18 43.99 16.83
CA VAL A 66 82.35 44.73 15.85
C VAL A 66 81.93 43.84 14.68
N GLU A 67 82.80 42.97 14.18
CA GLU A 67 82.49 42.00 13.13
C GLU A 67 81.47 40.95 13.61
N LEU A 68 81.60 40.45 14.84
CA LEU A 68 80.63 39.55 15.47
C LEU A 68 79.25 40.23 15.63
N MET A 69 79.21 41.46 16.12
CA MET A 69 77.96 42.22 16.28
C MET A 69 77.30 42.55 14.92
N ARG A 70 78.10 42.85 13.89
CA ARG A 70 77.61 43.00 12.50
C ARG A 70 77.03 41.70 11.95
N LYS A 71 77.66 40.56 12.22
CA LYS A 71 77.15 39.24 11.84
C LYS A 71 75.81 38.95 12.53
N GLN A 72 75.73 39.09 13.85
CA GLN A 72 74.48 38.88 14.61
C GLN A 72 73.35 39.82 14.15
N LYS A 73 73.66 41.11 13.87
CA LYS A 73 72.68 42.06 13.30
C LYS A 73 72.15 41.60 11.93
N LYS A 74 73.02 41.05 11.08
CA LYS A 74 72.62 40.51 9.77
C LYS A 74 71.71 39.29 9.95
N GLU A 75 72.12 38.33 10.79
CA GLU A 75 71.38 37.09 11.06
C GLU A 75 69.98 37.39 11.59
N ARG A 76 69.82 38.27 12.59
CA ARG A 76 68.51 38.67 13.11
C ARG A 76 67.62 39.37 12.08
N LYS A 77 68.16 40.23 11.21
CA LYS A 77 67.37 40.86 10.14
C LYS A 77 66.99 39.88 9.02
N GLN A 78 67.80 38.84 8.78
CA GLN A 78 67.44 37.76 7.85
C GLN A 78 66.35 36.85 8.44
N GLU A 79 66.45 36.53 9.73
CA GLU A 79 65.42 35.75 10.44
C GLU A 79 64.09 36.50 10.52
N LEU A 80 64.10 37.80 10.85
CA LEU A 80 62.89 38.63 10.85
C LEU A 80 62.19 38.61 9.48
N LYS A 81 62.93 38.80 8.39
CA LYS A 81 62.36 38.76 7.03
C LYS A 81 61.72 37.41 6.70
N LEU A 82 62.36 36.31 7.09
CA LEU A 82 61.81 34.96 6.90
C LEU A 82 60.54 34.72 7.73
N LEU A 83 60.48 35.25 8.96
CA LEU A 83 59.27 35.17 9.79
C LEU A 83 58.14 36.04 9.23
N GLN A 84 58.44 37.22 8.69
CA GLN A 84 57.46 38.08 8.01
C GLN A 84 56.88 37.42 6.75
N GLU A 85 57.71 36.77 5.93
CA GLU A 85 57.26 36.02 4.75
C GLU A 85 56.35 34.85 5.13
N GLN A 86 56.64 34.18 6.25
CA GLN A 86 55.81 33.08 6.78
C GLN A 86 54.52 33.58 7.44
N ASP A 87 54.56 34.72 8.13
CA ASP A 87 53.38 35.38 8.71
C ASP A 87 52.40 35.81 7.63
N GLN A 88 52.90 36.40 6.53
CA GLN A 88 52.08 36.79 5.38
C GLN A 88 51.35 35.60 4.74
N GLU A 89 52.06 34.52 4.39
CA GLU A 89 51.45 33.32 3.79
C GLU A 89 50.35 32.73 4.70
N LEU A 90 50.58 32.71 6.01
CA LEU A 90 49.63 32.19 6.99
C LEU A 90 48.43 33.13 7.18
N CYS A 91 48.66 34.43 7.26
CA CYS A 91 47.62 35.45 7.44
C CYS A 91 46.72 35.59 6.21
N GLU A 92 47.25 35.50 4.99
CA GLU A 92 46.47 35.49 3.75
C GLU A 92 45.49 34.29 3.74
N ILE A 93 45.99 33.07 4.01
CA ILE A 93 45.20 31.82 3.97
C ILE A 93 44.18 31.74 5.13
N LEU A 94 44.55 32.19 6.34
CA LEU A 94 43.67 32.20 7.51
C LEU A 94 42.70 33.40 7.54
N CYS A 95 42.91 34.38 6.66
CA CYS A 95 42.28 35.70 6.61
C CYS A 95 42.40 36.46 7.95
N LEU A 96 43.63 36.59 8.45
CA LEU A 96 44.00 37.28 9.69
C LEU A 96 44.83 38.55 9.40
N PRO A 97 44.86 39.54 10.32
CA PRO A 97 45.78 40.66 10.22
C PRO A 97 47.22 40.23 10.56
N HIS A 98 48.18 40.72 9.76
CA HIS A 98 49.62 40.49 9.94
C HIS A 98 50.15 40.98 11.30
N TYR A 99 51.24 40.35 11.75
CA TYR A 99 51.95 40.74 12.97
C TYR A 99 52.83 41.98 12.72
N ASP A 100 52.49 43.12 13.35
CA ASP A 100 53.17 44.40 13.13
C ASP A 100 54.56 44.45 13.80
N VAL A 101 55.61 44.68 13.00
CA VAL A 101 57.00 44.79 13.46
C VAL A 101 57.73 45.86 12.65
N ASP A 102 58.38 46.81 13.35
CA ASP A 102 59.25 47.80 12.71
C ASP A 102 60.42 47.14 11.97
N SER A 103 60.26 47.05 10.66
CA SER A 103 61.21 46.45 9.73
C SER A 103 62.50 47.27 9.58
N SER A 104 62.50 48.54 10.02
CA SER A 104 63.70 49.40 10.01
C SER A 104 64.67 49.03 11.13
N SER A 105 64.17 48.73 12.33
CA SER A 105 64.95 48.39 13.54
C SER A 105 65.66 47.03 13.46
N VAL A 106 66.50 46.72 14.46
CA VAL A 106 67.12 45.40 14.67
C VAL A 106 66.42 44.76 15.86
N PRO A 107 65.73 43.62 15.69
CA PRO A 107 64.90 43.08 16.76
C PRO A 107 65.72 42.52 17.92
N SER A 108 65.13 42.54 19.11
CA SER A 108 65.64 41.80 20.27
C SER A 108 65.47 40.28 20.07
N LEU A 109 66.13 39.50 20.93
CA LEU A 109 65.94 38.05 20.94
C LEU A 109 64.55 37.66 21.45
N GLU A 110 63.94 38.52 22.27
CA GLU A 110 62.61 38.31 22.86
C GLU A 110 61.51 38.55 21.81
N GLU A 111 61.58 39.65 21.05
CA GLU A 111 60.69 39.89 19.90
C GLU A 111 60.72 38.73 18.90
N LEU A 112 61.92 38.24 18.55
CA LEU A 112 62.08 37.07 17.69
C LEU A 112 61.53 35.78 18.34
N SER A 113 61.61 35.64 19.66
CA SER A 113 61.04 34.49 20.39
C SER A 113 59.50 34.51 20.30
N GLN A 114 58.90 35.65 20.60
CA GLN A 114 57.46 35.87 20.56
C GLN A 114 56.91 35.71 19.14
N PHE A 115 57.62 36.23 18.12
CA PHE A 115 57.19 36.10 16.72
C PHE A 115 57.33 34.65 16.21
N ARG A 116 58.38 33.91 16.59
CA ARG A 116 58.45 32.45 16.34
C ARG A 116 57.28 31.70 16.97
N GLN A 117 56.89 32.06 18.20
CA GLN A 117 55.74 31.45 18.87
C GLN A 117 54.42 31.79 18.16
N HIS A 118 54.24 33.04 17.71
CA HIS A 118 53.07 33.45 16.93
C HIS A 118 52.94 32.61 15.65
N VAL A 119 53.99 32.58 14.81
CA VAL A 119 54.02 31.79 13.57
C VAL A 119 53.82 30.29 13.83
N ALA A 120 54.27 29.76 14.97
CA ALA A 120 53.97 28.38 15.37
C ALA A 120 52.45 28.17 15.64
N THR A 121 51.81 29.05 16.42
CA THR A 121 50.35 28.96 16.66
C THR A 121 49.51 29.18 15.40
N LEU A 122 49.98 30.01 14.44
CA LEU A 122 49.35 30.15 13.13
C LEU A 122 49.46 28.86 12.28
N ARG A 123 50.58 28.13 12.38
CA ARG A 123 50.73 26.81 11.73
C ARG A 123 49.83 25.75 12.35
N GLU A 124 49.74 25.69 13.68
CA GLU A 124 48.86 24.75 14.39
C GLU A 124 47.38 25.00 14.04
N THR A 125 46.97 26.28 13.98
CA THR A 125 45.60 26.64 13.58
C THR A 125 45.33 26.42 12.08
N LYS A 126 46.31 26.64 11.17
CA LYS A 126 46.22 26.25 9.76
C LYS A 126 46.02 24.73 9.60
N ALA A 127 46.81 23.92 10.32
CA ALA A 127 46.66 22.46 10.31
C ALA A 127 45.26 22.03 10.82
N SER A 128 44.86 22.50 12.00
CA SER A 128 43.55 22.15 12.59
C SER A 128 42.37 22.56 11.72
N ARG A 129 42.42 23.72 11.04
CA ARG A 129 41.37 24.15 10.09
C ARG A 129 41.38 23.34 8.79
N ARG A 130 42.55 22.94 8.30
CA ARG A 130 42.69 22.06 7.11
C ARG A 130 42.11 20.67 7.40
N ASP A 131 42.39 20.10 8.56
CA ASP A 131 41.82 18.80 8.97
C ASP A 131 40.29 18.85 9.11
N GLU A 132 39.74 19.95 9.67
CA GLU A 132 38.29 20.18 9.70
C GLU A 132 37.71 20.30 8.27
N PHE A 133 38.32 21.12 7.41
CA PHE A 133 37.92 21.31 6.02
C PHE A 133 37.89 19.98 5.24
N VAL A 134 38.98 19.19 5.28
CA VAL A 134 39.09 17.91 4.55
C VAL A 134 38.03 16.91 5.03
N ASN A 135 37.81 16.83 6.36
CA ASN A 135 36.78 15.96 6.93
C ASN A 135 35.38 16.37 6.48
N ILE A 136 35.05 17.67 6.50
CA ILE A 136 33.74 18.16 6.06
C ILE A 136 33.57 18.05 4.54
N LYS A 137 34.60 18.35 3.73
CA LYS A 137 34.61 18.16 2.27
C LYS A 137 34.26 16.71 1.91
N ARG A 138 34.89 15.74 2.58
CA ARG A 138 34.57 14.31 2.42
C ARG A 138 33.11 13.97 2.78
N GLN A 139 32.59 14.53 3.87
CA GLN A 139 31.19 14.30 4.27
C GLN A 139 30.19 14.95 3.32
N ILE A 140 30.50 16.14 2.81
CA ILE A 140 29.72 16.86 1.78
C ILE A 140 29.65 16.01 0.50
N ILE A 141 30.79 15.53 0.00
CA ILE A 141 30.85 14.66 -1.19
C ILE A 141 29.96 13.42 -1.01
N LEU A 142 30.10 12.68 0.10
CA LEU A 142 29.27 11.48 0.38
C LEU A 142 27.77 11.80 0.52
N CYS A 143 27.41 13.00 0.98
CA CYS A 143 26.01 13.46 1.03
C CYS A 143 25.48 13.86 -0.35
N MET A 144 26.29 14.50 -1.20
CA MET A 144 25.93 14.86 -2.57
C MET A 144 25.79 13.62 -3.45
N GLU A 145 26.74 12.67 -3.33
CA GLU A 145 26.68 11.35 -3.96
C GLU A 145 25.42 10.57 -3.55
N GLU A 146 25.04 10.55 -2.27
CA GLU A 146 23.80 9.86 -1.86
C GLU A 146 22.56 10.57 -2.39
N LEU A 147 22.55 11.91 -2.43
CA LEU A 147 21.41 12.70 -2.94
C LEU A 147 21.28 12.72 -4.47
N ASP A 148 22.24 12.16 -5.21
CA ASP A 148 22.40 12.34 -6.67
C ASP A 148 22.48 13.84 -7.07
N HIS A 149 23.11 14.69 -6.22
CA HIS A 149 23.17 16.16 -6.35
C HIS A 149 24.51 16.66 -6.91
N THR A 150 24.49 17.67 -7.79
CA THR A 150 25.68 18.26 -8.43
C THR A 150 26.12 19.59 -7.79
N PRO A 151 27.41 19.99 -7.87
CA PRO A 151 27.89 21.28 -7.38
C PRO A 151 27.30 22.49 -8.15
N ASP A 152 26.14 22.99 -7.71
CA ASP A 152 25.35 23.97 -8.45
C ASP A 152 25.72 25.43 -8.12
N THR A 153 26.03 25.74 -6.85
CA THR A 153 26.55 27.06 -6.45
C THR A 153 28.05 27.19 -6.75
N SER A 154 28.59 28.43 -6.75
CA SER A 154 30.06 28.62 -6.83
C SER A 154 30.73 27.93 -5.64
N PHE A 155 30.31 28.27 -4.41
CA PHE A 155 30.87 27.71 -3.18
C PHE A 155 30.84 26.16 -3.13
N GLU A 156 29.81 25.50 -3.69
CA GLU A 156 29.82 24.04 -3.83
C GLU A 156 30.92 23.54 -4.79
N ARG A 157 31.19 24.23 -5.90
CA ARG A 157 32.31 23.91 -6.81
C ARG A 157 33.65 24.23 -6.17
N ASP A 158 33.80 25.39 -5.54
CA ASP A 158 35.02 25.82 -4.88
C ASP A 158 35.41 24.81 -3.76
N VAL A 159 34.43 24.29 -3.02
CA VAL A 159 34.63 23.24 -2.01
C VAL A 159 34.91 21.87 -2.62
N VAL A 160 34.13 21.41 -3.61
CA VAL A 160 34.16 20.01 -4.08
C VAL A 160 35.18 19.77 -5.19
N CYS A 161 35.29 20.70 -6.15
CA CYS A 161 36.00 20.52 -7.41
C CYS A 161 37.42 21.10 -7.42
N GLU A 162 37.73 22.08 -6.56
CA GLU A 162 39.07 22.69 -6.49
C GLU A 162 40.00 22.00 -5.48
N ASP A 163 41.30 22.30 -5.59
CA ASP A 163 42.36 21.75 -4.75
C ASP A 163 42.23 22.19 -3.28
N GLU A 164 42.54 21.29 -2.34
CA GLU A 164 42.34 21.53 -0.90
C GLU A 164 43.21 22.67 -0.33
N ASP A 165 44.33 22.98 -0.98
CA ASP A 165 45.25 24.05 -0.58
C ASP A 165 44.92 25.41 -1.23
N ALA A 166 43.94 25.49 -2.14
CA ALA A 166 43.46 26.74 -2.72
C ALA A 166 42.34 27.41 -1.90
N PHE A 167 41.68 26.66 -1.01
CA PHE A 167 40.54 27.15 -0.24
C PHE A 167 40.96 28.01 0.97
N CYS A 168 40.56 29.28 0.99
CA CYS A 168 40.85 30.17 2.11
C CYS A 168 40.20 29.69 3.42
N LEU A 169 41.00 29.32 4.41
CA LEU A 169 40.59 28.77 5.70
C LEU A 169 40.11 29.84 6.69
N SER A 170 39.27 30.77 6.22
CA SER A 170 38.67 31.82 7.06
C SER A 170 37.57 31.25 7.97
N LEU A 171 37.27 31.94 9.07
CA LEU A 171 36.19 31.52 9.98
C LEU A 171 34.81 31.55 9.32
N GLU A 172 34.56 32.52 8.41
CA GLU A 172 33.31 32.59 7.65
C GLU A 172 33.20 31.43 6.66
N ASN A 173 34.29 31.10 5.94
CA ASN A 173 34.31 29.99 4.99
C ASN A 173 34.10 28.63 5.67
N ILE A 174 34.61 28.44 6.89
CA ILE A 174 34.34 27.22 7.67
C ILE A 174 32.88 27.21 8.19
N ALA A 175 32.34 28.37 8.59
CA ALA A 175 30.94 28.46 9.01
C ALA A 175 29.95 28.18 7.84
N THR A 176 30.23 28.68 6.63
CA THR A 176 29.44 28.39 5.42
C THR A 176 29.60 26.93 4.97
N LEU A 177 30.79 26.35 5.08
CA LEU A 177 31.06 24.93 4.84
C LEU A 177 30.24 24.03 5.77
N GLN A 178 30.30 24.27 7.09
CA GLN A 178 29.48 23.53 8.06
C GLN A 178 27.97 23.74 7.82
N LYS A 179 27.55 24.92 7.36
CA LYS A 179 26.15 25.22 7.01
C LYS A 179 25.69 24.44 5.78
N LEU A 180 26.55 24.29 4.76
CA LEU A 180 26.30 23.45 3.58
C LEU A 180 26.13 21.97 3.99
N LEU A 181 27.04 21.43 4.81
CA LEU A 181 26.91 20.06 5.33
C LEU A 181 25.55 19.83 6.01
N ARG A 182 25.20 20.67 6.98
CA ARG A 182 23.92 20.58 7.72
C ARG A 182 22.69 20.64 6.80
N GLN A 183 22.75 21.40 5.70
CA GLN A 183 21.67 21.45 4.71
C GLN A 183 21.56 20.15 3.89
N LEU A 184 22.69 19.53 3.53
CA LEU A 184 22.72 18.25 2.82
C LEU A 184 22.26 17.10 3.73
N GLU A 185 22.71 17.06 4.99
CA GLU A 185 22.25 16.11 6.01
C GLU A 185 20.74 16.22 6.26
N MET A 186 20.22 17.44 6.37
CA MET A 186 18.77 17.69 6.48
C MET A 186 18.02 17.14 5.26
N ARG A 187 18.46 17.43 4.02
CA ARG A 187 17.85 16.88 2.79
C ARG A 187 17.89 15.35 2.77
N LYS A 188 19.00 14.73 3.20
CA LYS A 188 19.16 13.27 3.29
C LYS A 188 18.19 12.65 4.31
N SER A 189 18.09 13.22 5.50
CA SER A 189 17.13 12.75 6.52
C SER A 189 15.67 12.91 6.10
N GLN A 190 15.32 14.00 5.40
CA GLN A 190 13.99 14.22 4.84
C GLN A 190 13.64 13.19 3.75
N ASN A 191 14.58 12.88 2.85
CA ASN A 191 14.38 11.84 1.83
C ASN A 191 14.21 10.46 2.46
N GLU A 192 15.02 10.11 3.46
CA GLU A 192 14.90 8.81 4.13
C GLU A 192 13.62 8.69 4.95
N ALA A 193 13.18 9.75 5.64
CA ALA A 193 11.91 9.75 6.36
C ALA A 193 10.69 9.54 5.43
N VAL A 194 10.71 10.12 4.21
CA VAL A 194 9.67 9.85 3.20
C VAL A 194 9.78 8.43 2.65
N CYS A 195 11.00 7.93 2.40
CA CYS A 195 11.17 6.56 1.92
C CYS A 195 10.71 5.53 2.96
N GLU A 196 11.05 5.68 4.24
CA GLU A 196 10.60 4.77 5.29
C GLU A 196 9.09 4.87 5.53
N GLY A 197 8.48 6.06 5.36
CA GLY A 197 7.02 6.22 5.33
C GLY A 197 6.35 5.40 4.23
N LEU A 198 6.90 5.42 3.00
CA LEU A 198 6.43 4.57 1.90
C LEU A 198 6.68 3.09 2.18
N ARG A 199 7.85 2.71 2.70
CA ARG A 199 8.14 1.31 3.11
C ARG A 199 7.17 0.82 4.18
N ALA A 200 6.74 1.68 5.12
CA ALA A 200 5.73 1.34 6.12
C ALA A 200 4.34 1.10 5.49
N GLN A 201 3.92 1.94 4.54
CA GLN A 201 2.68 1.74 3.78
C GLN A 201 2.71 0.44 2.95
N ILE A 202 3.83 0.14 2.29
CA ILE A 202 4.04 -1.13 1.56
C ILE A 202 3.87 -2.33 2.52
N ARG A 203 4.48 -2.28 3.72
CA ARG A 203 4.33 -3.35 4.72
C ARG A 203 2.88 -3.52 5.20
N GLU A 204 2.16 -2.43 5.48
CA GLU A 204 0.73 -2.50 5.84
C GLU A 204 -0.10 -3.15 4.71
N LEU A 205 0.11 -2.71 3.47
CA LEU A 205 -0.61 -3.24 2.31
C LEU A 205 -0.25 -4.70 2.04
N TRP A 206 1.01 -5.12 2.20
CA TRP A 206 1.42 -6.51 2.09
C TRP A 206 0.72 -7.43 3.10
N ASP A 207 0.53 -6.97 4.34
CA ASP A 207 -0.13 -7.76 5.38
C ASP A 207 -1.66 -7.73 5.24
N ARG A 208 -2.26 -6.60 4.86
CA ARG A 208 -3.71 -6.49 4.56
C ARG A 208 -4.11 -7.29 3.31
N LEU A 209 -3.26 -7.35 2.28
CA LEU A 209 -3.50 -8.09 1.04
C LEU A 209 -2.94 -9.53 1.06
N GLN A 210 -2.27 -9.93 2.15
CA GLN A 210 -1.66 -11.26 2.31
C GLN A 210 -0.66 -11.62 1.20
N ILE A 211 0.14 -10.64 0.76
CA ILE A 211 1.11 -10.79 -0.35
C ILE A 211 2.17 -11.86 0.00
N PRO A 212 2.38 -12.88 -0.85
CA PRO A 212 3.35 -13.96 -0.61
C PRO A 212 4.79 -13.48 -0.43
N ALA A 213 5.58 -14.22 0.34
CA ALA A 213 6.99 -13.90 0.57
C ALA A 213 7.79 -13.75 -0.73
N GLU A 214 7.48 -14.55 -1.76
CA GLU A 214 8.12 -14.49 -3.08
C GLU A 214 7.99 -13.12 -3.77
N GLU A 215 6.84 -12.45 -3.64
CA GLU A 215 6.64 -11.07 -4.12
C GLU A 215 7.36 -10.05 -3.21
N ARG A 216 7.37 -10.27 -1.88
CA ARG A 216 8.06 -9.39 -0.93
C ARG A 216 9.58 -9.36 -1.18
N GLU A 217 10.18 -10.52 -1.44
CA GLU A 217 11.61 -10.65 -1.76
C GLU A 217 11.97 -9.99 -3.11
N ALA A 218 11.09 -10.08 -4.12
CA ALA A 218 11.32 -9.39 -5.40
C ALA A 218 11.41 -7.87 -5.23
N VAL A 219 10.62 -7.30 -4.32
CA VAL A 219 10.61 -5.86 -3.97
C VAL A 219 11.71 -5.49 -2.97
N ALA A 220 12.31 -6.45 -2.24
CA ALA A 220 13.29 -6.17 -1.17
C ALA A 220 14.50 -5.32 -1.63
N THR A 221 14.89 -5.42 -2.90
CA THR A 221 15.92 -4.55 -3.51
C THR A 221 15.55 -3.06 -3.46
N VAL A 222 14.27 -2.73 -3.63
CA VAL A 222 13.69 -1.37 -3.56
C VAL A 222 13.46 -0.91 -2.11
N MET A 223 13.42 -1.83 -1.15
CA MET A 223 13.24 -1.52 0.28
C MET A 223 14.52 -0.96 0.95
N SER A 224 15.53 -0.55 0.19
CA SER A 224 16.82 -0.08 0.69
C SER A 224 17.30 1.23 0.04
N GLY A 225 17.90 2.13 0.83
CA GLY A 225 18.43 3.42 0.37
C GLY A 225 17.39 4.54 0.21
N SER A 226 17.88 5.77 0.08
CA SER A 226 17.05 7.00 0.11
C SER A 226 17.01 7.75 -1.22
N LYS A 227 17.71 7.25 -2.25
CA LYS A 227 17.91 7.89 -3.55
C LYS A 227 16.61 8.20 -4.29
N ALA A 228 16.61 9.24 -5.13
CA ALA A 228 15.44 9.68 -5.89
C ALA A 228 14.85 8.58 -6.80
N LYS A 229 15.69 7.65 -7.28
CA LYS A 229 15.26 6.45 -8.05
C LYS A 229 14.50 5.45 -7.16
N VAL A 230 15.00 5.19 -5.95
CA VAL A 230 14.36 4.29 -4.96
C VAL A 230 13.02 4.89 -4.51
N ARG A 231 12.99 6.17 -4.17
CA ARG A 231 11.75 6.87 -3.78
C ARG A 231 10.64 6.78 -4.84
N LYS A 232 10.99 6.86 -6.13
CA LYS A 232 10.03 6.66 -7.24
C LYS A 232 9.55 5.22 -7.35
N ALA A 233 10.45 4.24 -7.19
CA ALA A 233 10.07 2.82 -7.22
C ALA A 233 9.20 2.42 -6.01
N LEU A 234 9.47 2.95 -4.81
CA LEU A 234 8.61 2.80 -3.64
C LEU A 234 7.20 3.37 -3.87
N GLN A 235 7.09 4.57 -4.45
CA GLN A 235 5.78 5.15 -4.79
C GLN A 235 5.01 4.26 -5.78
N LEU A 236 5.66 3.80 -6.86
CA LEU A 236 5.03 2.94 -7.85
C LEU A 236 4.54 1.59 -7.27
N GLU A 237 5.22 1.06 -6.25
CA GLU A 237 4.76 -0.15 -5.54
C GLU A 237 3.57 0.15 -4.60
N VAL A 238 3.55 1.30 -3.91
CA VAL A 238 2.36 1.76 -3.16
C VAL A 238 1.16 1.90 -4.12
N ASP A 239 1.36 2.56 -5.26
CA ASP A 239 0.32 2.77 -6.27
C ASP A 239 -0.19 1.43 -6.84
N ARG A 240 0.71 0.46 -7.09
CA ARG A 240 0.37 -0.91 -7.52
C ARG A 240 -0.47 -1.65 -6.48
N LEU A 241 -0.06 -1.58 -5.21
CA LEU A 241 -0.73 -2.29 -4.10
C LEU A 241 -2.10 -1.68 -3.78
N GLU A 242 -2.26 -0.35 -3.87
CA GLU A 242 -3.56 0.31 -3.72
C GLU A 242 -4.53 -0.03 -4.87
N GLU A 243 -4.07 -0.06 -6.13
CA GLU A 243 -4.91 -0.52 -7.23
C GLU A 243 -5.23 -2.03 -7.10
N LEU A 244 -4.30 -2.87 -6.61
CA LEU A 244 -4.59 -4.27 -6.29
C LEU A 244 -5.65 -4.41 -5.18
N LYS A 245 -5.60 -3.58 -4.13
CA LYS A 245 -6.63 -3.49 -3.09
C LYS A 245 -7.99 -3.13 -3.70
N LYS A 246 -8.04 -2.12 -4.56
CA LYS A 246 -9.24 -1.68 -5.29
C LYS A 246 -9.81 -2.77 -6.19
N GLN A 247 -8.96 -3.48 -6.95
CA GLN A 247 -9.38 -4.60 -7.81
C GLN A 247 -9.88 -5.80 -7.00
N ASN A 248 -9.36 -6.04 -5.80
CA ASN A 248 -9.88 -7.08 -4.91
C ASN A 248 -11.22 -6.67 -4.28
N MET A 249 -11.37 -5.44 -3.79
CA MET A 249 -12.67 -4.91 -3.34
C MET A 249 -13.71 -4.95 -4.46
N LYS A 250 -13.32 -4.60 -5.70
CA LYS A 250 -14.18 -4.69 -6.89
C LYS A 250 -14.74 -6.09 -7.09
N LYS A 251 -13.90 -7.13 -7.14
CA LYS A 251 -14.34 -8.53 -7.33
C LYS A 251 -15.33 -8.98 -6.24
N VAL A 252 -15.12 -8.56 -4.99
CA VAL A 252 -16.01 -8.90 -3.87
C VAL A 252 -17.35 -8.16 -4.00
N ILE A 253 -17.33 -6.85 -4.31
CA ILE A 253 -18.54 -6.06 -4.56
C ILE A 253 -19.33 -6.62 -5.76
N GLU A 254 -18.67 -6.99 -6.86
CA GLU A 254 -19.30 -7.61 -8.03
C GLU A 254 -19.94 -8.97 -7.69
N ALA A 255 -19.28 -9.80 -6.87
CA ALA A 255 -19.86 -11.04 -6.38
C ALA A 255 -21.10 -10.79 -5.49
N ILE A 256 -21.03 -9.84 -4.55
CA ILE A 256 -22.17 -9.48 -3.70
C ILE A 256 -23.32 -8.89 -4.55
N ARG A 257 -23.04 -8.11 -5.59
CA ARG A 257 -24.07 -7.60 -6.53
C ARG A 257 -24.78 -8.74 -7.26
N VAL A 258 -24.04 -9.78 -7.69
CA VAL A 258 -24.63 -10.99 -8.28
C VAL A 258 -25.50 -11.75 -7.27
N GLU A 259 -25.11 -11.84 -5.99
CA GLU A 259 -25.96 -12.42 -4.96
C GLU A 259 -27.20 -11.57 -4.65
N LEU A 260 -27.04 -10.24 -4.52
CA LEU A 260 -28.15 -9.31 -4.32
C LEU A 260 -29.20 -9.46 -5.43
N ALA A 261 -28.77 -9.56 -6.68
CA ALA A 261 -29.66 -9.83 -7.81
C ALA A 261 -30.41 -11.17 -7.65
N GLN A 262 -29.71 -12.25 -7.27
CA GLN A 262 -30.34 -13.56 -7.02
C GLN A 262 -31.37 -13.52 -5.88
N TYR A 263 -31.10 -12.80 -4.79
CA TYR A 263 -32.05 -12.65 -3.70
C TYR A 263 -33.20 -11.68 -4.04
N TRP A 264 -32.95 -10.63 -4.84
CA TRP A 264 -34.01 -9.77 -5.38
C TRP A 264 -34.96 -10.55 -6.30
N ASP A 265 -34.46 -11.49 -7.08
CA ASP A 265 -35.29 -12.38 -7.89
C ASP A 265 -36.09 -13.36 -7.02
N GLN A 266 -35.46 -13.99 -6.01
CA GLN A 266 -36.13 -14.90 -5.06
C GLN A 266 -37.17 -14.22 -4.16
N CYS A 267 -36.94 -12.95 -3.80
CA CYS A 267 -37.88 -12.12 -3.05
C CYS A 267 -38.88 -11.37 -3.95
N PHE A 268 -38.86 -11.56 -5.27
CA PHE A 268 -39.70 -10.89 -6.26
C PHE A 268 -39.70 -9.35 -6.16
N TYR A 269 -38.53 -8.75 -5.88
CA TYR A 269 -38.35 -7.30 -5.76
C TYR A 269 -38.66 -6.58 -7.08
N SER A 270 -39.48 -5.53 -7.00
CA SER A 270 -39.79 -4.64 -8.12
C SER A 270 -38.56 -3.85 -8.57
N GLN A 271 -38.60 -3.31 -9.80
CA GLN A 271 -37.51 -2.50 -10.35
C GLN A 271 -37.22 -1.25 -9.48
N GLU A 272 -38.26 -0.64 -8.90
CA GLU A 272 -38.14 0.51 -8.00
C GLU A 272 -37.44 0.12 -6.68
N GLN A 273 -37.77 -1.05 -6.12
CA GLN A 273 -37.13 -1.58 -4.90
C GLN A 273 -35.64 -1.89 -5.13
N ARG A 274 -35.27 -2.39 -6.31
CA ARG A 274 -33.86 -2.60 -6.70
C ARG A 274 -33.13 -1.26 -6.87
N GLN A 275 -33.78 -0.27 -7.49
CA GLN A 275 -33.22 1.07 -7.70
C GLN A 275 -33.08 1.90 -6.41
N ALA A 276 -33.85 1.60 -5.36
CA ALA A 276 -33.71 2.24 -4.05
C ALA A 276 -32.32 2.02 -3.42
N PHE A 277 -31.66 0.89 -3.69
CA PHE A 277 -30.27 0.66 -3.29
C PHE A 277 -29.28 1.26 -4.30
N ALA A 278 -29.25 2.59 -4.36
CA ALA A 278 -28.37 3.36 -5.26
C ALA A 278 -26.88 2.92 -5.28
N PRO A 279 -26.24 2.49 -4.16
CA PRO A 279 -24.86 1.98 -4.18
C PRO A 279 -24.61 0.79 -5.12
N TYR A 280 -25.65 0.07 -5.56
CA TYR A 280 -25.54 -1.00 -6.57
C TYR A 280 -24.95 -0.50 -7.90
N TYR A 281 -25.17 0.77 -8.25
CA TYR A 281 -24.79 1.34 -9.56
C TYR A 281 -23.49 2.17 -9.51
N THR A 282 -22.84 2.29 -8.34
CA THR A 282 -21.60 3.06 -8.17
C THR A 282 -20.38 2.28 -8.68
N GLU A 283 -19.49 2.92 -9.45
CA GLU A 283 -18.24 2.30 -9.93
C GLU A 283 -17.01 2.65 -9.06
N ASP A 284 -17.18 3.51 -8.04
CA ASP A 284 -16.13 3.90 -7.10
C ASP A 284 -15.91 2.83 -6.00
N TYR A 285 -15.20 1.76 -6.37
CA TYR A 285 -14.85 0.63 -5.49
C TYR A 285 -14.00 1.06 -4.29
N THR A 286 -14.68 1.42 -3.20
CA THR A 286 -14.10 1.88 -1.92
C THR A 286 -14.47 0.94 -0.78
N GLU A 287 -13.72 1.00 0.33
CA GLU A 287 -13.96 0.16 1.51
C GLU A 287 -15.35 0.42 2.12
N ASN A 288 -15.82 1.67 2.09
CA ASN A 288 -17.19 2.05 2.46
C ASN A 288 -18.25 1.48 1.49
N LEU A 289 -17.97 1.42 0.18
CA LEU A 289 -18.89 0.79 -0.78
C LEU A 289 -19.05 -0.71 -0.52
N LEU A 290 -17.96 -1.40 -0.15
CA LEU A 290 -18.00 -2.81 0.26
C LEU A 290 -18.88 -3.00 1.51
N GLN A 291 -18.64 -2.22 2.56
CA GLN A 291 -19.41 -2.29 3.82
C GLN A 291 -20.93 -2.07 3.61
N LEU A 292 -21.31 -1.18 2.68
CA LEU A 292 -22.72 -0.97 2.31
C LEU A 292 -23.33 -2.19 1.58
N HIS A 293 -22.56 -2.88 0.73
CA HIS A 293 -23.02 -4.11 0.06
C HIS A 293 -23.11 -5.28 1.05
N ASP A 294 -22.13 -5.44 1.95
CA ASP A 294 -22.13 -6.45 3.01
C ASP A 294 -23.33 -6.28 3.96
N ALA A 295 -23.63 -5.04 4.37
CA ALA A 295 -24.79 -4.75 5.21
C ALA A 295 -26.11 -5.07 4.49
N GLU A 296 -26.26 -4.71 3.21
CA GLU A 296 -27.47 -4.95 2.43
C GLU A 296 -27.67 -6.44 2.11
N ILE A 297 -26.62 -7.20 1.77
CA ILE A 297 -26.76 -8.64 1.51
C ILE A 297 -27.08 -9.41 2.81
N VAL A 298 -26.52 -9.01 3.95
CA VAL A 298 -26.91 -9.59 5.26
C VAL A 298 -28.36 -9.26 5.60
N ARG A 299 -28.79 -8.00 5.40
CA ARG A 299 -30.19 -7.59 5.60
C ARG A 299 -31.15 -8.39 4.70
N LEU A 300 -30.81 -8.54 3.43
CA LEU A 300 -31.65 -9.23 2.44
C LEU A 300 -31.67 -10.75 2.64
N ARG A 301 -30.54 -11.39 2.98
CA ARG A 301 -30.48 -12.81 3.37
C ARG A 301 -31.33 -13.09 4.61
N ASN A 302 -31.25 -12.23 5.64
CA ASN A 302 -32.08 -12.37 6.84
C ASN A 302 -33.58 -12.19 6.52
N TYR A 303 -33.92 -11.21 5.68
CA TYR A 303 -35.30 -11.00 5.21
C TYR A 303 -35.82 -12.19 4.40
N TYR A 304 -34.98 -12.80 3.56
CA TYR A 304 -35.35 -14.01 2.80
C TYR A 304 -35.58 -15.21 3.73
N GLU A 305 -34.66 -15.54 4.63
CA GLU A 305 -34.80 -16.73 5.49
C GLU A 305 -36.00 -16.64 6.45
N VAL A 306 -36.34 -15.44 6.96
CA VAL A 306 -37.57 -15.25 7.78
C VAL A 306 -38.85 -15.47 6.97
N HIS A 307 -38.86 -15.10 5.69
CA HIS A 307 -40.06 -15.17 4.82
C HIS A 307 -40.01 -16.31 3.80
N LYS A 308 -39.08 -17.26 3.99
CA LYS A 308 -38.72 -18.29 3.02
C LYS A 308 -39.88 -19.18 2.60
N GLU A 309 -40.70 -19.63 3.55
CA GLU A 309 -41.85 -20.46 3.24
C GLU A 309 -42.91 -19.73 2.39
N LEU A 310 -43.00 -18.39 2.51
CA LEU A 310 -43.90 -17.58 1.69
C LEU A 310 -43.37 -17.43 0.26
N PHE A 311 -42.08 -17.11 0.08
CA PHE A 311 -41.46 -17.04 -1.26
C PHE A 311 -41.43 -18.41 -1.96
N GLU A 312 -41.05 -19.48 -1.25
CA GLU A 312 -41.15 -20.84 -1.77
C GLU A 312 -42.59 -21.21 -2.16
N GLY A 313 -43.58 -20.79 -1.37
CA GLY A 313 -44.99 -21.02 -1.66
C GLY A 313 -45.45 -20.30 -2.94
N VAL A 314 -45.08 -19.03 -3.11
CA VAL A 314 -45.32 -18.22 -4.31
C VAL A 314 -44.72 -18.90 -5.54
N GLN A 315 -43.46 -19.33 -5.46
CA GLN A 315 -42.79 -20.06 -6.55
C GLN A 315 -43.51 -21.38 -6.87
N LYS A 316 -43.87 -22.19 -5.85
CA LYS A 316 -44.61 -23.45 -6.03
C LYS A 316 -45.98 -23.25 -6.67
N TRP A 317 -46.66 -22.13 -6.37
CA TRP A 317 -47.90 -21.75 -7.05
C TRP A 317 -47.63 -21.38 -8.51
N GLU A 318 -46.63 -20.54 -8.79
CA GLU A 318 -46.34 -20.08 -10.16
C GLU A 318 -45.89 -21.23 -11.08
N GLU A 319 -45.05 -22.13 -10.57
CA GLU A 319 -44.68 -23.38 -11.28
C GLU A 319 -45.89 -24.28 -11.54
N SER A 320 -46.78 -24.43 -10.54
CA SER A 320 -48.02 -25.20 -10.67
C SER A 320 -48.99 -24.58 -11.68
N TRP A 321 -49.07 -23.24 -11.73
CA TRP A 321 -49.90 -22.48 -12.65
C TRP A 321 -49.36 -22.57 -14.09
N ARG A 322 -48.05 -22.34 -14.26
CA ARG A 322 -47.33 -22.48 -15.52
C ARG A 322 -47.49 -23.89 -16.11
N LEU A 323 -47.36 -24.93 -15.29
CA LEU A 323 -47.57 -26.32 -15.69
C LEU A 323 -49.05 -26.63 -15.99
N PHE A 324 -49.99 -26.05 -15.24
CA PHE A 324 -51.43 -26.17 -15.50
C PHE A 324 -51.78 -25.57 -16.87
N LEU A 325 -51.32 -24.35 -17.17
CA LEU A 325 -51.48 -23.71 -18.48
C LEU A 325 -50.84 -24.52 -19.62
N GLU A 326 -49.71 -25.19 -19.35
CA GLU A 326 -49.04 -26.05 -20.35
C GLU A 326 -49.88 -27.29 -20.70
N PHE A 327 -50.50 -27.95 -19.70
CA PHE A 327 -51.48 -29.01 -19.92
C PHE A 327 -52.79 -28.50 -20.53
N GLU A 328 -53.21 -27.27 -20.22
CA GLU A 328 -54.41 -26.62 -20.73
C GLU A 328 -54.29 -26.30 -22.24
N ARG A 329 -53.11 -25.82 -22.64
CA ARG A 329 -52.70 -25.67 -24.05
C ARG A 329 -52.67 -27.02 -24.77
N LYS A 330 -51.98 -28.02 -24.21
CA LYS A 330 -51.91 -29.40 -24.76
C LYS A 330 -53.30 -30.02 -24.94
N ALA A 331 -54.21 -29.81 -23.99
CA ALA A 331 -55.59 -30.30 -24.04
C ALA A 331 -56.46 -29.58 -25.09
N SER A 332 -56.06 -28.38 -25.52
CA SER A 332 -56.81 -27.55 -26.47
C SER A 332 -56.41 -27.78 -27.94
N ASP A 333 -55.30 -28.46 -28.18
CA ASP A 333 -54.74 -28.80 -29.50
C ASP A 333 -55.56 -29.90 -30.22
N PRO A 334 -56.11 -29.65 -31.44
CA PRO A 334 -56.82 -30.66 -32.22
C PRO A 334 -55.97 -31.87 -32.65
N SER A 335 -54.65 -31.71 -32.78
CA SER A 335 -53.72 -32.76 -33.21
C SER A 335 -53.39 -33.79 -32.12
N ARG A 336 -53.73 -33.49 -30.85
CA ARG A 336 -53.44 -34.28 -29.63
C ARG A 336 -53.78 -35.77 -29.77
N PHE A 337 -54.82 -36.11 -30.52
CA PHE A 337 -55.31 -37.48 -30.73
C PHE A 337 -54.43 -38.38 -31.62
N THR A 338 -53.39 -37.83 -32.26
CA THR A 338 -52.39 -38.62 -33.02
C THR A 338 -51.51 -39.49 -32.11
N ASN A 339 -51.35 -39.10 -30.84
CA ASN A 339 -50.47 -39.75 -29.87
C ASN A 339 -51.07 -41.03 -29.26
N ARG A 340 -50.82 -42.18 -29.90
CA ARG A 340 -51.06 -43.52 -29.31
C ARG A 340 -50.14 -43.74 -28.10
N GLY A 341 -50.70 -44.20 -26.98
CA GLY A 341 -49.90 -44.58 -25.79
C GLY A 341 -50.50 -44.25 -24.42
N GLY A 342 -51.73 -43.74 -24.35
CA GLY A 342 -52.42 -43.46 -23.08
C GLY A 342 -51.90 -42.24 -22.31
N ASN A 343 -50.97 -41.45 -22.87
CA ASN A 343 -50.46 -40.23 -22.25
C ASN A 343 -51.56 -39.19 -21.98
N LEU A 344 -52.56 -39.13 -22.88
CA LEU A 344 -53.78 -38.33 -22.76
C LEU A 344 -54.43 -38.41 -21.37
N LEU A 345 -54.53 -39.61 -20.80
CA LEU A 345 -55.15 -39.86 -19.51
C LEU A 345 -54.21 -39.53 -18.34
N LYS A 346 -52.89 -39.58 -18.54
CA LYS A 346 -51.90 -39.12 -17.55
C LYS A 346 -51.93 -37.60 -17.44
N GLU A 347 -51.87 -36.90 -18.58
CA GLU A 347 -52.03 -35.45 -18.69
C GLU A 347 -53.31 -34.98 -18.02
N GLU A 348 -54.47 -35.57 -18.35
CA GLU A 348 -55.76 -35.20 -17.77
C GLU A 348 -55.81 -35.45 -16.26
N LYS A 349 -55.20 -36.54 -15.79
CA LYS A 349 -55.08 -36.87 -14.35
C LYS A 349 -54.08 -35.98 -13.61
N GLN A 350 -53.09 -35.39 -14.29
CA GLN A 350 -52.16 -34.40 -13.73
C GLN A 350 -52.82 -33.02 -13.67
N ARG A 351 -53.45 -32.57 -14.76
CA ARG A 351 -54.31 -31.39 -14.83
C ARG A 351 -55.38 -31.39 -13.72
N ALA A 352 -56.13 -32.48 -13.57
CA ALA A 352 -57.18 -32.62 -12.54
C ALA A 352 -56.63 -32.78 -11.10
N LYS A 353 -55.31 -32.97 -10.93
CA LYS A 353 -54.63 -32.79 -9.63
C LYS A 353 -54.25 -31.33 -9.43
N LEU A 354 -53.61 -30.67 -10.40
CA LEU A 354 -53.21 -29.26 -10.32
C LEU A 354 -54.41 -28.36 -10.03
N GLN A 355 -55.54 -28.58 -10.69
CA GLN A 355 -56.81 -27.86 -10.44
C GLN A 355 -57.41 -28.10 -9.02
N LYS A 356 -56.86 -29.04 -8.24
CA LYS A 356 -57.21 -29.30 -6.82
C LYS A 356 -56.09 -28.94 -5.84
N ILE A 357 -54.91 -28.58 -6.36
CA ILE A 357 -53.73 -28.18 -5.59
C ILE A 357 -53.63 -26.65 -5.61
N LEU A 358 -53.83 -26.01 -6.77
CA LEU A 358 -53.81 -24.55 -6.94
C LEU A 358 -54.71 -23.83 -5.92
N PRO A 359 -56.02 -24.12 -5.78
CA PRO A 359 -56.86 -23.46 -4.76
C PRO A 359 -56.39 -23.69 -3.31
N LYS A 360 -55.70 -24.80 -3.02
CA LYS A 360 -55.17 -25.07 -1.68
C LYS A 360 -53.88 -24.30 -1.40
N LEU A 361 -53.02 -24.18 -2.40
CA LEU A 361 -51.85 -23.29 -2.33
C LEU A 361 -52.31 -21.84 -2.21
N GLU A 362 -53.39 -21.45 -2.87
CA GLU A 362 -54.00 -20.11 -2.78
C GLU A 362 -54.59 -19.84 -1.39
N GLU A 363 -55.33 -20.79 -0.80
CA GLU A 363 -55.82 -20.70 0.58
C GLU A 363 -54.66 -20.63 1.61
N GLU A 364 -53.63 -21.47 1.44
CA GLU A 364 -52.46 -21.51 2.33
C GLU A 364 -51.61 -20.23 2.21
N LEU A 365 -51.33 -19.77 0.98
CA LEU A 365 -50.61 -18.53 0.72
C LEU A 365 -51.38 -17.32 1.23
N LYS A 366 -52.70 -17.27 1.03
CA LYS A 366 -53.54 -16.19 1.54
C LYS A 366 -53.43 -16.09 3.07
N ALA A 367 -53.53 -17.20 3.79
CA ALA A 367 -53.38 -17.20 5.25
C ALA A 367 -51.98 -16.75 5.71
N ARG A 368 -50.92 -17.19 5.00
CA ARG A 368 -49.53 -16.76 5.26
C ARG A 368 -49.32 -15.27 4.99
N ILE A 369 -49.89 -14.74 3.91
CA ILE A 369 -49.85 -13.31 3.55
C ILE A 369 -50.63 -12.48 4.58
N GLU A 370 -51.84 -12.88 4.94
CA GLU A 370 -52.66 -12.14 5.92
C GLU A 370 -51.98 -12.04 7.29
N MET A 371 -51.22 -13.06 7.73
CA MET A 371 -50.37 -12.97 8.92
C MET A 371 -49.17 -12.04 8.70
N TRP A 372 -48.48 -12.13 7.56
CA TRP A 372 -47.32 -11.28 7.26
C TRP A 372 -47.68 -9.79 7.21
N GLU A 373 -48.79 -9.43 6.55
CA GLU A 373 -49.27 -8.04 6.45
C GLU A 373 -49.66 -7.48 7.84
N GLN A 374 -50.14 -8.33 8.76
CA GLN A 374 -50.42 -7.95 10.15
C GLN A 374 -49.12 -7.72 10.96
N GLU A 375 -48.13 -8.60 10.81
CA GLU A 375 -46.84 -8.48 11.52
C GLU A 375 -46.00 -7.29 11.04
N HIS A 376 -45.99 -7.02 9.73
CA HIS A 376 -45.12 -6.00 9.11
C HIS A 376 -45.83 -4.68 8.83
N SER A 377 -47.15 -4.61 8.92
CA SER A 377 -47.97 -3.41 8.61
C SER A 377 -47.71 -2.85 7.19
N GLN A 378 -47.38 -3.72 6.25
CA GLN A 378 -47.11 -3.42 4.83
C GLN A 378 -47.85 -4.44 3.95
N ALA A 379 -48.16 -4.08 2.71
CA ALA A 379 -48.84 -4.99 1.77
C ALA A 379 -47.83 -5.91 1.06
N PHE A 380 -48.16 -7.20 0.91
CA PHE A 380 -47.26 -8.18 0.30
C PHE A 380 -47.27 -8.07 -1.24
N VAL A 381 -46.29 -7.36 -1.78
CA VAL A 381 -46.13 -7.13 -3.22
C VAL A 381 -45.09 -8.08 -3.84
N VAL A 382 -45.46 -8.65 -4.98
CA VAL A 382 -44.64 -9.49 -5.87
C VAL A 382 -44.51 -8.73 -7.18
N ASN A 383 -43.29 -8.36 -7.56
CA ASN A 383 -42.98 -7.50 -8.72
C ASN A 383 -43.73 -6.14 -8.75
N GLY A 384 -44.22 -5.67 -7.59
CA GLY A 384 -44.96 -4.40 -7.44
C GLY A 384 -46.49 -4.51 -7.42
N GLN A 385 -47.07 -5.69 -7.63
CA GLN A 385 -48.51 -5.96 -7.50
C GLN A 385 -48.76 -6.85 -6.28
N LYS A 386 -49.92 -6.75 -5.59
CA LYS A 386 -50.20 -7.72 -4.51
C LYS A 386 -50.37 -9.12 -5.10
N PHE A 387 -49.74 -10.12 -4.48
CA PHE A 387 -49.75 -11.48 -5.03
C PHE A 387 -51.18 -12.04 -5.23
N MET A 388 -52.09 -11.82 -4.28
CA MET A 388 -53.46 -12.30 -4.39
C MET A 388 -54.27 -11.60 -5.49
N GLU A 389 -53.96 -10.34 -5.81
CA GLU A 389 -54.59 -9.60 -6.92
C GLU A 389 -54.14 -10.21 -8.26
N TYR A 390 -52.82 -10.39 -8.43
CA TYR A 390 -52.22 -11.09 -9.57
C TYR A 390 -52.81 -12.50 -9.77
N VAL A 391 -52.94 -13.32 -8.71
CA VAL A 391 -53.58 -14.65 -8.76
C VAL A 391 -55.02 -14.56 -9.32
N THR A 392 -55.82 -13.59 -8.88
CA THR A 392 -57.19 -13.43 -9.39
C THR A 392 -57.22 -12.98 -10.85
N GLU A 393 -56.31 -12.12 -11.27
CA GLU A 393 -56.18 -11.69 -12.68
C GLU A 393 -55.73 -12.84 -13.59
N GLN A 394 -54.82 -13.70 -13.14
CA GLN A 394 -54.42 -14.90 -13.88
C GLN A 394 -55.60 -15.86 -14.10
N TRP A 395 -56.39 -16.14 -13.06
CA TRP A 395 -57.60 -16.95 -13.18
C TRP A 395 -58.65 -16.31 -14.09
N GLU A 396 -58.84 -15.00 -14.02
CA GLU A 396 -59.78 -14.26 -14.89
C GLU A 396 -59.34 -14.27 -16.36
N MET A 397 -58.05 -14.04 -16.63
CA MET A 397 -57.50 -14.09 -17.99
C MET A 397 -57.66 -15.47 -18.62
N HIS A 398 -57.38 -16.55 -17.86
CA HIS A 398 -57.64 -17.91 -18.32
C HIS A 398 -59.14 -18.17 -18.55
N ARG A 399 -60.03 -17.66 -17.68
CA ARG A 399 -61.50 -17.75 -17.85
C ARG A 399 -61.97 -17.04 -19.13
N MET A 400 -61.43 -15.86 -19.41
CA MET A 400 -61.76 -15.07 -20.59
C MET A 400 -61.18 -15.67 -21.88
N GLU A 401 -59.98 -16.28 -21.83
CA GLU A 401 -59.44 -17.06 -22.95
C GLU A 401 -60.29 -18.30 -23.23
N LYS A 402 -60.75 -19.01 -22.18
CA LYS A 402 -61.67 -20.15 -22.31
C LYS A 402 -62.98 -19.78 -23.00
N GLU A 403 -63.61 -18.69 -22.58
CA GLU A 403 -64.84 -18.22 -23.21
C GLU A 403 -64.59 -17.68 -24.62
N ARG A 404 -63.47 -17.00 -24.90
CA ARG A 404 -63.09 -16.58 -26.27
C ARG A 404 -62.90 -17.79 -27.19
N ALA A 405 -62.17 -18.82 -26.77
CA ALA A 405 -61.95 -20.04 -27.55
C ALA A 405 -63.27 -20.82 -27.79
N LYS A 406 -64.19 -20.77 -26.83
CA LYS A 406 -65.55 -21.34 -26.94
C LYS A 406 -66.43 -20.54 -27.91
N GLN A 407 -66.40 -19.21 -27.85
CA GLN A 407 -67.08 -18.31 -28.81
C GLN A 407 -66.52 -18.49 -30.23
N GLU A 408 -65.21 -18.62 -30.39
CA GLU A 408 -64.58 -18.95 -31.67
C GLU A 408 -65.04 -20.31 -32.22
N ARG A 409 -65.12 -21.34 -31.38
CA ARG A 409 -65.65 -22.65 -31.77
C ARG A 409 -67.12 -22.56 -32.18
N GLN A 410 -67.94 -21.80 -31.46
CA GLN A 410 -69.33 -21.54 -31.82
C GLN A 410 -69.45 -20.76 -33.14
N LEU A 411 -68.61 -19.75 -33.38
CA LEU A 411 -68.59 -18.97 -34.61
C LEU A 411 -68.08 -19.80 -35.80
N LYS A 412 -67.08 -20.66 -35.61
CA LYS A 412 -66.59 -21.62 -36.61
C LYS A 412 -67.68 -22.63 -36.97
N ASN A 413 -68.37 -23.20 -35.98
CA ASN A 413 -69.51 -24.11 -36.21
C ASN A 413 -70.68 -23.39 -36.91
N LYS A 414 -71.01 -22.15 -36.52
CA LYS A 414 -72.07 -21.35 -37.15
C LYS A 414 -71.72 -21.06 -38.61
N LYS A 415 -70.51 -20.56 -38.89
CA LYS A 415 -70.03 -20.34 -40.26
C LYS A 415 -70.01 -21.62 -41.09
N GLN A 416 -69.60 -22.76 -40.51
CA GLN A 416 -69.68 -24.06 -41.18
C GLN A 416 -71.14 -24.39 -41.56
N THR A 417 -72.07 -24.27 -40.62
CA THR A 417 -73.51 -24.52 -40.87
C THR A 417 -74.06 -23.57 -41.93
N GLU A 418 -73.69 -22.29 -41.89
CA GLU A 418 -74.06 -21.29 -42.91
C GLU A 418 -73.51 -21.66 -44.30
N THR A 419 -72.26 -22.14 -44.41
CA THR A 419 -71.71 -22.63 -45.68
C THR A 419 -72.35 -23.94 -46.17
N GLU A 420 -72.68 -24.86 -45.26
CA GLU A 420 -73.38 -26.11 -45.58
C GLU A 420 -74.84 -25.87 -45.99
N MET A 421 -75.48 -24.81 -45.50
CA MET A 421 -76.79 -24.36 -45.96
C MET A 421 -76.73 -23.61 -47.31
N LEU A 422 -75.68 -22.82 -47.56
CA LEU A 422 -75.57 -21.98 -48.77
C LEU A 422 -75.10 -22.76 -50.01
N TYR A 423 -74.18 -23.72 -49.84
CA TYR A 423 -73.62 -24.53 -50.93
C TYR A 423 -74.11 -25.98 -50.94
N GLY A 424 -74.94 -26.36 -49.97
CA GLY A 424 -75.33 -27.74 -49.70
C GLY A 424 -74.24 -28.52 -48.96
N SER A 425 -74.65 -29.50 -48.16
CA SER A 425 -73.71 -30.39 -47.47
C SER A 425 -72.96 -31.26 -48.48
N ALA A 426 -71.63 -31.16 -48.53
CA ALA A 426 -70.80 -32.03 -49.35
C ALA A 426 -71.07 -33.51 -48.99
N PRO A 427 -71.42 -34.38 -49.96
CA PRO A 427 -71.95 -35.71 -49.66
C PRO A 427 -70.88 -36.60 -49.02
N ARG A 428 -71.05 -36.89 -47.73
CA ARG A 428 -70.14 -37.75 -46.96
C ARG A 428 -70.31 -39.21 -47.37
N THR A 429 -69.52 -39.64 -48.37
CA THR A 429 -69.72 -40.88 -49.13
C THR A 429 -69.60 -42.17 -48.29
N PRO A 430 -70.65 -43.02 -48.24
CA PRO A 430 -70.56 -44.36 -47.66
C PRO A 430 -70.09 -45.37 -48.73
N SER A 431 -68.78 -45.61 -48.82
CA SER A 431 -68.24 -46.50 -49.87
C SER A 431 -68.48 -47.99 -49.60
N LYS A 432 -69.52 -48.53 -50.26
CA LYS A 432 -69.77 -49.93 -50.69
C LYS A 432 -69.43 -51.09 -49.74
N ARG A 433 -70.44 -51.92 -49.46
CA ARG A 433 -70.33 -53.29 -48.94
C ARG A 433 -70.90 -54.29 -49.95
N ARG A 434 -70.17 -55.37 -50.29
CA ARG A 434 -70.69 -56.56 -51.00
C ARG A 434 -69.69 -57.73 -50.82
N GLY A 435 -70.09 -58.95 -50.42
CA GLY A 435 -71.43 -59.38 -49.98
C GLY A 435 -71.49 -60.86 -49.58
N LEU A 436 -72.72 -61.36 -49.43
CA LEU A 436 -73.11 -62.76 -49.14
C LEU A 436 -72.89 -63.29 -47.71
N VAL A 437 -73.53 -64.44 -47.44
CA VAL A 437 -74.04 -64.99 -46.15
C VAL A 437 -73.94 -66.55 -46.22
N PRO A 438 -74.40 -67.42 -45.27
CA PRO A 438 -75.31 -67.22 -44.12
C PRO A 438 -74.93 -67.89 -42.76
N ASN A 439 -75.53 -67.44 -41.65
CA ASN A 439 -76.51 -68.23 -40.86
C ASN A 439 -76.94 -67.54 -39.54
N THR A 440 -78.04 -68.02 -38.95
CA THR A 440 -78.71 -67.59 -37.70
C THR A 440 -78.71 -68.76 -36.69
N PRO A 441 -79.33 -68.75 -35.47
CA PRO A 441 -80.12 -67.70 -34.78
C PRO A 441 -79.72 -67.45 -33.29
N GLY A 442 -80.35 -66.44 -32.63
CA GLY A 442 -79.94 -66.02 -31.27
C GLY A 442 -80.89 -65.17 -30.40
N LYS A 443 -82.22 -65.32 -30.54
CA LYS A 443 -83.30 -65.05 -29.54
C LYS A 443 -83.17 -63.90 -28.47
N VAL A 444 -84.10 -62.93 -28.53
CA VAL A 444 -84.86 -62.20 -27.44
C VAL A 444 -84.15 -61.74 -26.15
N ARG A 445 -84.40 -60.56 -25.54
CA ARG A 445 -85.63 -59.77 -25.16
C ARG A 445 -85.11 -58.38 -24.64
N LYS A 446 -85.85 -57.28 -24.42
CA LYS A 446 -87.22 -56.77 -24.73
C LYS A 446 -87.17 -55.23 -24.53
N LEU A 447 -88.03 -54.43 -25.18
CA LEU A 447 -88.15 -52.99 -24.91
C LEU A 447 -88.77 -52.66 -23.55
N ASN A 448 -88.44 -51.47 -23.02
CA ASN A 448 -89.32 -50.31 -22.79
C ASN A 448 -88.39 -49.07 -22.62
N THR A 449 -88.60 -47.87 -23.21
CA THR A 449 -89.77 -46.96 -23.19
C THR A 449 -89.97 -46.41 -21.77
N THR A 450 -89.91 -45.10 -21.50
CA THR A 450 -90.59 -43.97 -22.19
C THR A 450 -89.76 -42.68 -22.26
N THR A 451 -89.94 -41.90 -23.33
CA THR A 451 -89.46 -40.51 -23.47
C THR A 451 -90.54 -39.52 -23.06
N MET A 452 -90.21 -38.47 -22.30
CA MET A 452 -90.93 -37.18 -22.32
C MET A 452 -89.95 -36.02 -22.11
N SER A 453 -90.29 -34.85 -22.67
CA SER A 453 -89.45 -33.64 -22.70
C SER A 453 -90.26 -32.38 -22.35
N ASN A 454 -89.55 -31.26 -22.20
CA ASN A 454 -89.99 -29.86 -22.35
C ASN A 454 -90.46 -29.07 -21.10
N ALA A 455 -90.50 -27.75 -21.34
CA ALA A 455 -91.22 -26.66 -20.66
C ALA A 455 -90.45 -25.84 -19.60
N THR A 456 -89.89 -24.72 -20.07
CA THR A 456 -89.44 -23.56 -19.27
C THR A 456 -90.62 -22.73 -18.76
N ALA A 457 -90.52 -22.12 -17.59
CA ALA A 457 -91.31 -20.93 -17.22
C ALA A 457 -90.57 -20.05 -16.19
N ASN A 458 -90.79 -18.73 -16.26
CA ASN A 458 -90.23 -17.75 -15.32
C ASN A 458 -91.20 -17.47 -14.16
N SER A 459 -90.69 -17.00 -13.01
CA SER A 459 -91.03 -15.70 -12.40
C SER A 459 -90.52 -15.59 -10.95
N SER A 460 -90.88 -14.52 -10.23
CA SER A 460 -90.24 -14.06 -8.99
C SER A 460 -91.29 -13.56 -7.97
N ILE A 461 -90.80 -13.03 -6.82
CA ILE A 461 -91.48 -12.20 -5.79
C ILE A 461 -91.95 -12.95 -4.50
N ARG A 462 -91.76 -12.25 -3.35
CA ARG A 462 -92.06 -12.64 -1.95
C ARG A 462 -93.47 -12.16 -1.52
N PRO A 463 -94.06 -12.67 -0.42
CA PRO A 463 -94.04 -11.98 0.91
C PRO A 463 -93.77 -12.95 2.10
N VAL A 464 -93.26 -12.66 3.32
CA VAL A 464 -93.33 -11.58 4.35
C VAL A 464 -94.22 -11.94 5.58
N PHE A 465 -93.58 -12.12 6.74
CA PHE A 465 -94.07 -12.11 8.16
C PHE A 465 -95.17 -13.13 8.61
N GLY A 466 -95.30 -13.51 9.90
CA GLY A 466 -94.43 -13.27 11.09
C GLY A 466 -95.07 -13.67 12.46
N GLY A 467 -94.24 -13.94 13.49
CA GLY A 467 -94.64 -14.15 14.92
C GLY A 467 -94.81 -15.62 15.39
N THR A 468 -94.68 -16.00 16.67
CA THR A 468 -94.19 -15.27 17.88
C THR A 468 -93.88 -16.20 19.10
N ILE A 469 -92.82 -15.88 19.87
CA ILE A 469 -92.69 -15.93 21.37
C ILE A 469 -92.33 -17.24 22.16
N TYR A 470 -91.11 -17.23 22.73
CA TYR A 470 -90.58 -17.68 24.07
C TYR A 470 -90.88 -19.06 24.73
N ARG A 471 -89.81 -19.73 25.21
CA ARG A 471 -89.31 -19.68 26.62
C ARG A 471 -87.96 -20.39 26.84
N SER A 472 -87.25 -20.04 27.92
CA SER A 472 -86.03 -20.71 28.45
C SER A 472 -86.18 -20.99 29.95
N PRO A 473 -85.33 -21.87 30.54
CA PRO A 473 -84.48 -21.43 31.67
C PRO A 473 -83.03 -21.98 31.62
N VAL A 474 -82.25 -21.87 32.70
CA VAL A 474 -80.78 -21.64 32.68
C VAL A 474 -79.98 -22.33 33.84
N SER A 475 -78.76 -22.78 33.53
CA SER A 475 -77.55 -23.03 34.39
C SER A 475 -77.49 -24.07 35.52
N ARG A 476 -76.40 -24.88 35.51
CA ARG A 476 -75.30 -24.88 36.53
C ARG A 476 -74.05 -25.68 36.05
N LEU A 477 -72.93 -25.55 36.78
CA LEU A 477 -71.58 -26.12 36.47
C LEU A 477 -71.03 -27.00 37.66
N PRO A 478 -69.71 -27.19 37.94
CA PRO A 478 -69.04 -28.49 37.79
C PRO A 478 -68.24 -28.97 39.04
N PRO A 479 -67.38 -30.01 38.91
CA PRO A 479 -66.07 -30.10 39.59
C PRO A 479 -64.90 -30.39 38.60
N SER A 480 -63.66 -30.68 39.07
CA SER A 480 -62.47 -30.90 38.20
C SER A 480 -61.33 -31.72 38.85
N GLY A 481 -60.46 -32.34 38.02
CA GLY A 481 -59.24 -33.09 38.38
C GLY A 481 -58.95 -34.27 37.42
N SER A 482 -57.72 -34.70 37.09
CA SER A 482 -56.35 -34.28 37.49
C SER A 482 -55.27 -34.74 36.45
N LYS A 483 -53.97 -34.39 36.60
CA LYS A 483 -52.81 -34.78 35.74
C LYS A 483 -51.60 -35.33 36.52
N PRO A 484 -50.76 -36.20 35.92
CA PRO A 484 -49.35 -35.88 35.50
C PRO A 484 -49.14 -35.81 33.94
N VAL A 485 -48.00 -35.48 33.28
CA VAL A 485 -46.57 -35.14 33.60
C VAL A 485 -45.57 -36.33 33.70
N VAL A 486 -44.42 -36.47 32.98
CA VAL A 486 -43.81 -35.78 31.79
C VAL A 486 -42.56 -36.54 31.20
N THR A 487 -42.07 -36.13 29.99
CA THR A 487 -40.77 -36.36 29.23
C THR A 487 -40.08 -37.74 29.03
N SER A 488 -39.58 -38.02 27.79
CA SER A 488 -38.14 -37.84 27.39
C SER A 488 -37.63 -38.62 26.14
N THR A 489 -36.63 -38.05 25.44
CA THR A 489 -35.53 -38.61 24.60
C THR A 489 -35.71 -39.69 23.49
N CYS A 490 -35.74 -39.22 22.24
CA CYS A 490 -34.67 -39.27 21.20
C CYS A 490 -33.88 -40.56 20.81
N SER A 491 -33.51 -40.59 19.51
CA SER A 491 -32.38 -41.27 18.83
C SER A 491 -32.57 -42.69 18.25
N GLY A 492 -32.17 -42.84 16.97
CA GLY A 492 -32.24 -44.08 16.18
C GLY A 492 -30.88 -44.77 15.98
N LYS A 493 -30.88 -45.91 15.27
CA LYS A 493 -29.71 -46.80 15.14
C LYS A 493 -29.25 -47.04 13.69
N LYS A 494 -27.93 -46.96 13.51
CA LYS A 494 -27.07 -47.73 12.59
C LYS A 494 -27.14 -47.51 11.05
N THR A 495 -25.93 -47.34 10.52
CA THR A 495 -25.37 -47.62 9.18
C THR A 495 -25.61 -49.10 8.73
N PRO A 496 -25.44 -49.55 7.44
CA PRO A 496 -24.19 -49.36 6.66
C PRO A 496 -24.14 -49.47 5.09
N ARG A 497 -22.96 -49.07 4.57
CA ARG A 497 -22.16 -49.59 3.42
C ARG A 497 -22.65 -49.60 1.95
N ALA A 498 -21.86 -48.89 1.13
CA ALA A 498 -21.13 -49.34 -0.10
C ALA A 498 -21.86 -49.51 -1.46
N GLY A 499 -21.20 -49.07 -2.56
CA GLY A 499 -21.71 -49.26 -3.95
C GLY A 499 -20.93 -48.62 -5.13
N ARG A 500 -19.66 -49.00 -5.35
CA ARG A 500 -18.83 -48.97 -6.59
C ARG A 500 -19.20 -48.10 -7.85
N HIS A 501 -18.19 -47.36 -8.33
CA HIS A 501 -17.63 -47.19 -9.70
C HIS A 501 -18.50 -47.01 -10.99
N GLY A 502 -18.01 -46.13 -11.88
CA GLY A 502 -18.34 -46.03 -13.32
C GLY A 502 -18.54 -44.58 -13.77
N ALA A 503 -17.67 -43.83 -14.48
CA ALA A 503 -16.65 -44.07 -15.52
C ALA A 503 -17.16 -43.94 -16.98
N ASN A 504 -16.94 -42.76 -17.58
CA ASN A 504 -16.74 -42.41 -19.02
C ASN A 504 -16.57 -40.86 -19.09
N LYS A 505 -15.69 -40.24 -19.91
CA LYS A 505 -15.59 -40.18 -21.39
C LYS A 505 -16.79 -39.45 -22.04
N GLU A 506 -16.63 -38.51 -22.99
CA GLU A 506 -15.48 -38.27 -23.89
C GLU A 506 -15.35 -36.83 -24.45
N ASN A 507 -14.12 -36.49 -24.87
CA ASN A 507 -13.55 -35.43 -25.74
C ASN A 507 -14.38 -34.28 -26.35
N LEU A 508 -13.75 -33.08 -26.36
CA LEU A 508 -13.18 -32.39 -27.55
C LEU A 508 -12.03 -31.48 -27.03
N GLU A 509 -10.79 -31.38 -27.56
CA GLU A 509 -10.26 -31.15 -28.94
C GLU A 509 -10.69 -29.79 -29.53
N LEU A 510 -9.84 -28.91 -30.09
CA LEU A 510 -8.38 -28.79 -30.34
C LEU A 510 -8.03 -27.26 -30.24
N ASN A 511 -6.80 -26.71 -30.18
CA ASN A 511 -5.40 -27.06 -30.53
C ASN A 511 -4.45 -26.63 -29.34
N GLY A 512 -3.11 -26.61 -29.36
CA GLY A 512 -2.06 -26.87 -30.36
C GLY A 512 -1.24 -25.60 -30.73
N SER A 513 0.08 -25.63 -30.97
CA SER A 513 1.03 -26.76 -30.86
C SER A 513 2.51 -26.31 -31.00
N ILE A 514 3.46 -27.03 -30.35
CA ILE A 514 4.93 -27.03 -30.56
C ILE A 514 5.70 -25.67 -30.42
N LEU A 515 7.03 -25.57 -30.27
CA LEU A 515 8.16 -26.54 -30.38
C LEU A 515 9.19 -26.34 -29.24
N SER A 516 10.05 -27.33 -28.97
CA SER A 516 11.17 -27.21 -28.01
C SER A 516 12.53 -27.33 -28.71
N ALA A 517 13.55 -26.61 -28.22
CA ALA A 517 14.95 -26.89 -28.51
C ALA A 517 15.86 -26.57 -27.32
N ARG A 518 16.75 -27.50 -26.95
CA ARG A 518 17.92 -27.29 -26.09
C ARG A 518 19.14 -27.09 -27.00
N THR A 519 20.15 -26.31 -26.58
CA THR A 519 21.44 -26.82 -26.04
C THR A 519 22.56 -25.77 -25.91
N PHE A 520 23.17 -25.71 -24.72
CA PHE A 520 24.61 -25.52 -24.40
C PHE A 520 25.41 -24.23 -24.72
N LYS A 521 26.28 -23.90 -23.73
CA LYS A 521 27.43 -22.95 -23.70
C LYS A 521 27.07 -21.46 -23.89
N GLY A 522 27.51 -20.51 -23.05
CA GLY A 522 28.29 -20.58 -21.81
C GLY A 522 29.75 -20.14 -21.97
N PHE A 523 30.08 -18.97 -21.40
CA PHE A 523 31.44 -18.48 -21.15
C PHE A 523 31.40 -17.45 -20.00
N GLN A 524 32.52 -17.32 -19.28
CA GLN A 524 32.77 -16.21 -18.35
C GLN A 524 33.51 -15.09 -19.08
N ILE A 525 33.27 -13.84 -18.67
CA ILE A 525 34.26 -12.89 -18.15
C ILE A 525 33.51 -11.97 -17.18
#